data_AF-A0A9J6FKE4-F1
#
_entry.id   AF-A0A9J6FKE4-F1
#
_cell.length_a   1.000
_cell.length_b   1.000
_cell.length_c   1.000
_cell.angle_alpha   90.00
_cell.angle_beta   90.00
_cell.angle_gamma   90.00
#
_symmetry.space_group_name_H-M   'P 1'
#
loop_
_entity.id
_entity.type
_entity.pdbx_description
1 polymer ?
#
loop_
_entity_poly.entity_id
_entity_poly.type
_entity_poly.pdbx_seq_one_letter_code
_entity_poly.pdbx_strand_id
1 'polypeptide(L)'
;MSAEEVVSVFQQVILSLAVAETALKFEHRQLNLDSIFVRRSNHEVIEWKISGKAFYVDNHGVTARIHNFGASRAEIGRNGCYSCLSCM
;
A
#
# COMPACT_ATOMS: atom_id res chain seq x y z
N MET A 1 -9.77 -7.74 -16.39
CA MET A 1 -9.92 -7.72 -14.92
C MET A 1 -11.39 -7.83 -14.60
N SER A 2 -11.80 -8.66 -13.64
CA SER A 2 -13.20 -8.74 -13.17
C SER A 2 -13.51 -7.61 -12.18
N ALA A 3 -14.79 -7.42 -11.83
CA ALA A 3 -15.19 -6.41 -10.84
C ALA A 3 -14.60 -6.72 -9.46
N GLU A 4 -14.55 -8.00 -9.09
CA GLU A 4 -13.98 -8.50 -7.84
C GLU A 4 -12.46 -8.25 -7.79
N GLU A 5 -11.76 -8.48 -8.89
CA GLU A 5 -10.34 -8.15 -9.02
C GLU A 5 -10.08 -6.65 -8.87
N VAL A 6 -10.93 -5.80 -9.45
CA VAL A 6 -10.85 -4.33 -9.30
C VAL A 6 -11.02 -3.94 -7.84
N VAL A 7 -12.07 -4.42 -7.18
CA VAL A 7 -12.36 -4.12 -5.77
C VAL A 7 -11.21 -4.58 -4.87
N SER A 8 -10.69 -5.79 -5.10
CA SER A 8 -9.52 -6.32 -4.39
C SER A 8 -8.29 -5.43 -4.57
N VAL A 9 -7.99 -4.96 -5.79
CA VAL A 9 -6.88 -4.02 -6.01
C VAL A 9 -7.05 -2.74 -5.20
N PHE A 10 -8.25 -2.14 -5.19
CA PHE A 10 -8.53 -0.95 -4.37
C PHE A 10 -8.32 -1.23 -2.88
N GLN A 11 -8.83 -2.35 -2.36
CA GLN A 11 -8.65 -2.75 -0.97
C GLN A 11 -7.17 -2.94 -0.61
N GLN A 12 -6.41 -3.64 -1.46
CA GLN A 12 -4.97 -3.87 -1.26
C GLN A 12 -4.19 -2.56 -1.21
N VAL A 13 -4.49 -1.60 -2.10
CA VAL A 13 -3.83 -0.28 -2.13
C VAL A 13 -4.18 0.52 -0.87
N ILE A 14 -5.46 0.64 -0.52
CA ILE A 14 -5.91 1.41 0.64
C ILE A 14 -5.36 0.83 1.95
N LEU A 15 -5.42 -0.48 2.13
CA LEU A 15 -4.92 -1.13 3.34
C LEU A 15 -3.39 -0.99 3.46
N SER A 16 -2.66 -1.06 2.34
CA SER A 16 -1.21 -0.84 2.35
C SER A 16 -0.84 0.59 2.75
N LEU A 17 -1.59 1.58 2.25
CA LEU A 17 -1.42 2.98 2.68
C LEU A 17 -1.77 3.17 4.15
N ALA A 18 -2.88 2.59 4.63
CA ALA A 18 -3.30 2.70 6.04
C ALA A 18 -2.26 2.09 7.01
N VAL A 19 -1.66 0.96 6.64
CA VAL A 19 -0.54 0.37 7.40
C VAL A 19 0.66 1.32 7.43
N ALA A 20 1.04 1.87 6.27
CA ALA A 20 2.19 2.77 6.17
C ALA A 20 1.96 4.12 6.90
N GLU A 21 0.76 4.70 6.80
CA GLU A 21 0.35 5.90 7.54
C GLU A 21 0.45 5.66 9.05
N THR A 22 -0.09 4.53 9.52
CA THR A 22 -0.09 4.21 10.96
C THR A 22 1.33 3.97 11.49
N ALA A 23 2.16 3.27 10.72
CA ALA A 23 3.50 2.89 11.17
C ALA A 23 4.53 4.03 11.03
N LEU A 24 4.42 4.85 9.98
CA LEU A 24 5.48 5.76 9.55
C LEU A 24 4.98 7.18 9.23
N LYS A 25 3.70 7.52 9.49
CA LYS A 25 3.09 8.76 8.98
C LYS A 25 3.36 8.97 7.49
N PHE A 26 3.32 7.87 6.74
CA PHE A 26 3.67 7.83 5.33
C PHE A 26 2.66 8.58 4.48
N GLU A 27 3.14 9.33 3.49
CA GLU A 27 2.34 9.97 2.45
C GLU A 27 2.97 9.66 1.09
N HIS A 28 2.23 9.04 0.16
CA HIS A 28 2.76 8.73 -1.17
C HIS A 28 2.98 10.00 -2.04
N ARG A 29 2.04 10.95 -1.95
CA ARG A 29 2.02 12.28 -2.60
C ARG A 29 1.92 12.31 -4.13
N GLN A 30 2.08 11.19 -4.82
CA GLN A 30 1.92 11.09 -6.28
C GLN A 30 1.17 9.81 -6.68
N LEU A 31 0.21 9.37 -5.86
CA LEU A 31 -0.52 8.15 -6.12
C LEU A 31 -1.47 8.34 -7.31
N ASN A 32 -1.26 7.55 -8.34
CA ASN A 32 -2.09 7.45 -9.54
C ASN A 32 -2.10 6.01 -10.07
N LEU A 33 -2.84 5.73 -11.13
CA LEU A 33 -2.93 4.37 -11.69
C LEU A 33 -1.57 3.84 -12.18
N ASP A 34 -0.73 4.71 -12.74
CA ASP A 34 0.62 4.34 -13.22
C ASP A 34 1.59 4.03 -12.08
N SER A 35 1.24 4.37 -10.83
CA SER A 35 2.00 4.04 -9.62
C SER A 35 1.52 2.75 -8.93
N ILE A 36 0.61 2.01 -9.56
CA ILE A 36 0.06 0.74 -9.05
C ILE A 36 0.34 -0.38 -10.06
N PHE A 37 1.22 -1.31 -9.68
CA PHE A 37 1.43 -2.54 -10.44
C PHE A 37 0.46 -3.62 -10.00
N VAL A 38 -0.34 -4.13 -10.95
CA VAL A 38 -1.21 -5.28 -10.75
C VAL A 38 -0.64 -6.47 -11.51
N ARG A 39 -0.46 -7.60 -10.82
CA ARG A 39 0.00 -8.86 -11.43
C ARG A 39 -0.92 -10.01 -11.05
N ARG A 40 -0.94 -11.04 -11.90
CA ARG A 40 -1.55 -12.33 -11.56
C ARG A 40 -0.80 -12.99 -10.41
N SER A 41 -1.55 -13.61 -9.51
CA SER A 41 -1.06 -14.36 -8.36
C SER A 41 -1.97 -15.56 -8.07
N ASN A 42 -1.56 -16.42 -7.15
CA ASN A 42 -2.47 -17.44 -6.63
C ASN A 42 -3.65 -16.76 -5.93
N HIS A 43 -4.80 -17.44 -5.94
CA HIS A 43 -5.97 -17.03 -5.19
C HIS A 43 -5.72 -17.30 -3.70
N GLU A 44 -5.69 -16.24 -2.89
CA GLU A 44 -5.40 -16.31 -1.45
C GLU A 44 -6.12 -15.19 -0.69
N VAL A 45 -6.33 -15.42 0.61
CA VAL A 45 -6.77 -14.37 1.55
C VAL A 45 -5.55 -13.75 2.20
N ILE A 46 -5.35 -12.46 1.98
CA ILE A 46 -4.20 -11.71 2.50
C ILE A 46 -4.62 -10.97 3.78
N GLU A 47 -3.75 -10.97 4.79
CA GLU A 47 -3.94 -10.26 6.06
C GLU A 47 -3.20 -8.92 6.08
N TRP A 48 -3.89 -7.84 6.48
CA TRP A 48 -3.29 -6.56 6.88
C TRP A 48 -3.54 -6.33 8.36
N LYS A 49 -2.55 -5.78 9.07
CA LYS A 49 -2.67 -5.39 10.48
C LYS A 49 -2.57 -3.88 10.61
N ILE A 50 -3.69 -3.23 10.93
CA ILE A 50 -3.78 -1.78 11.14
C ILE A 50 -4.10 -1.53 12.60
N SER A 51 -3.21 -0.84 13.31
CA SER A 51 -3.36 -0.53 14.74
C SER A 51 -3.68 -1.76 15.61
N GLY A 52 -3.06 -2.90 15.30
CA GLY A 52 -3.27 -4.18 16.01
C GLY A 52 -4.54 -4.96 15.61
N LYS A 53 -5.39 -4.41 14.74
CA LYS A 53 -6.58 -5.09 14.21
C LYS A 53 -6.27 -5.74 12.86
N ALA A 54 -6.64 -7.01 12.72
CA ALA A 54 -6.50 -7.75 11.47
C ALA A 54 -7.66 -7.47 10.51
N PHE A 55 -7.32 -7.30 9.23
CA PHE A 55 -8.24 -7.18 8.10
C PHE A 55 -7.85 -8.23 7.06
N TYR A 56 -8.83 -8.90 6.49
CA TYR A 56 -8.63 -9.99 5.54
C TYR A 56 -9.27 -9.63 4.21
N VAL A 57 -8.53 -9.77 3.11
CA VAL A 57 -9.01 -9.52 1.75
C VAL A 57 -8.73 -10.73 0.89
N ASP A 58 -9.77 -11.24 0.22
CA ASP A 58 -9.59 -12.17 -0.87
C ASP A 58 -8.95 -11.44 -2.06
N ASN A 59 -7.76 -11.89 -2.49
CA ASN A 59 -7.02 -11.25 -3.55
C ASN A 59 -7.61 -11.51 -4.95
N HIS A 60 -8.54 -12.47 -5.10
CA HIS A 60 -9.15 -12.86 -6.37
C HIS A 60 -8.14 -13.18 -7.49
N GLY A 61 -6.97 -13.71 -7.12
CA GLY A 61 -5.91 -14.08 -8.06
C GLY A 61 -5.12 -12.89 -8.62
N VAL A 62 -5.20 -11.71 -7.99
CA VAL A 62 -4.40 -10.53 -8.34
C VAL A 62 -3.71 -9.92 -7.11
N THR A 63 -2.47 -9.47 -7.29
CA THR A 63 -1.73 -8.71 -6.28
C THR A 63 -1.46 -7.30 -6.79
N ALA A 64 -1.78 -6.28 -6.00
CA ALA A 64 -1.45 -4.89 -6.25
C ALA A 64 -0.20 -4.47 -5.45
N ARG A 65 0.67 -3.65 -6.06
CA ARG A 65 1.83 -3.04 -5.39
C ARG A 65 1.95 -1.58 -5.77
N ILE A 66 2.08 -0.73 -4.76
CA ILE A 66 2.37 0.69 -4.94
C ILE A 66 3.88 0.84 -5.22
N HIS A 67 4.26 1.73 -6.14
CA HIS A 67 5.66 2.06 -6.45
C HIS A 67 5.83 3.57 -6.69
N ASN A 68 6.98 3.99 -7.21
CA ASN A 68 7.33 5.40 -7.51
C ASN A 68 7.26 6.31 -6.26
N PHE A 69 8.07 6.01 -5.25
CA PHE A 69 8.06 6.72 -3.97
C PHE A 69 8.88 8.02 -3.95
N GLY A 70 9.34 8.53 -5.11
CA GLY A 70 10.28 9.66 -5.16
C GLY A 70 9.77 10.91 -4.44
N ALA A 71 8.51 11.28 -4.63
CA ALA A 71 7.92 12.43 -3.93
C ALA A 71 7.30 12.06 -2.56
N SER A 72 7.41 10.81 -2.12
CA SER A 72 6.78 10.35 -0.89
C SER A 72 7.51 10.86 0.36
N ARG A 73 6.76 10.96 1.46
CA ARG A 73 7.24 11.35 2.78
C ARG A 73 6.99 10.22 3.76
N ALA A 74 7.93 9.98 4.67
CA ALA A 74 7.75 9.12 5.83
C ALA A 74 8.50 9.70 7.02
N GLU A 75 8.00 9.46 8.22
CA GLU A 75 8.73 9.65 9.47
C GLU A 75 9.64 8.43 9.69
N ILE A 76 10.96 8.63 9.58
CA ILE A 76 11.96 7.58 9.74
C ILE A 76 12.88 7.93 10.92
N GLY A 77 13.06 6.99 11.85
CA GLY A 77 13.95 7.12 13.01
C GLY A 77 13.26 7.58 14.31
N ARG A 78 13.98 7.47 15.43
CA ARG A 78 13.43 7.72 16.79
C ARG A 78 13.15 9.20 17.12
N ASN A 79 13.65 10.13 16.31
CA ASN A 79 13.52 11.58 16.54
C ASN A 79 12.61 12.29 15.52
N GLY A 80 11.82 11.55 14.74
CA GLY A 80 10.81 12.13 13.85
C GLY A 80 11.37 12.85 12.63
N CYS A 81 12.48 12.37 12.05
CA CYS A 81 13.01 12.93 10.81
C CYS A 81 12.10 12.55 9.64
N TYR A 82 11.51 13.55 8.98
CA TYR A 82 10.76 13.33 7.75
C TYR A 82 11.72 13.31 6.57
N SER A 83 11.95 12.13 5.99
CA SER A 83 12.75 12.00 4.78
C SER A 83 11.83 12.02 3.56
N CYS A 84 12.09 12.95 2.64
CA CYS A 84 11.64 12.78 1.27
C CYS A 84 12.42 11.59 0.70
N LEU A 85 11.74 10.55 0.22
CA LEU A 85 12.40 9.32 -0.23
C LEU A 85 13.20 9.52 -1.53
N SER A 86 13.06 10.65 -2.23
CA SER A 86 13.97 11.04 -3.33
C SER A 86 15.25 11.73 -2.88
N CYS A 87 15.35 12.16 -1.61
CA CYS A 87 16.52 12.86 -1.09
C CYS A 87 17.50 11.93 -0.35
N MET A 88 17.29 10.60 -0.44
CA MET A 88 18.19 9.56 0.07
C MET A 88 18.99 8.92 -1.05
#